data_AF-A0A8C3NBY1-F1
#
_entry.id   AF-A0A8C3NBY1-F1
#
_cell.length_a   1.000
_cell.length_b   1.000
_cell.length_c   1.000
_cell.angle_alpha   90.00
_cell.angle_beta   90.00
_cell.angle_gamma   90.00
#
_symmetry.space_group_name_H-M   'P 1'
#
loop_
_entity.id
_entity.type
_entity.pdbx_description
1 polymer ?
#
loop_
_entity_poly.entity_id
_entity_poly.type
_entity_poly.pdbx_seq_one_letter_code
_entity_poly.pdbx_strand_id
1 'polypeptide(L)'
;RGSQPPIMVAWSHPSASIAPLLTSMTDSLGCLDNGYRECLANGSWAARVNYSQCQEILSEEKKSKLHYHIAVIINYLGHCVSLGALLVAFVLFMRLRSIRCLRNIIHWNLITAFILRNATWFVVQLTMNPEVHESNVVWCRLVTAAYNYFHVTNFFWMFVEGCYLHTAIVLTYSTDKLRKWMFICIGWCIPFPIIVAWAIGKLYYDNEKCWFGKRAGVYTDYIYQGPMILVLLINFIFLFNIVRILMTKLRASTTSETIQYRKAVKATLVLLPLLGITYMLFFVNPGEDEISRIVFIYFNSFLESFQGFFVSVFYCFLNSEVRSAVRKRWHRWQDKHSIRARVARAMSIPTSPTRVSFHSIKQSTAV
;
A
#
# COMPACT_ATOMS: atom_id res chain seq x y z
N ARG A 1 -36.69 -4.72 -30.36
CA ARG A 1 -37.97 -4.45 -29.67
C ARG A 1 -37.64 -3.96 -28.27
N GLY A 2 -37.96 -2.71 -27.98
CA GLY A 2 -37.61 -1.99 -26.76
C GLY A 2 -37.77 -0.51 -27.07
N SER A 3 -39.02 -0.05 -27.04
CA SER A 3 -39.45 1.31 -27.37
C SER A 3 -38.83 2.33 -26.40
N GLN A 4 -37.85 3.11 -26.87
CA GLN A 4 -37.51 4.39 -26.24
C GLN A 4 -38.63 5.40 -26.53
N PRO A 5 -39.01 6.25 -25.56
CA PRO A 5 -40.04 7.27 -25.77
C PRO A 5 -39.57 8.28 -26.84
N PRO A 6 -40.50 8.96 -27.55
CA PRO A 6 -40.12 9.97 -28.52
C PRO A 6 -39.49 11.16 -27.79
N ILE A 7 -38.20 11.40 -28.04
CA ILE A 7 -37.53 12.61 -27.57
C ILE A 7 -38.08 13.77 -28.40
N MET A 8 -38.90 14.64 -27.79
CA MET A 8 -39.36 15.87 -28.42
C MET A 8 -38.17 16.83 -28.56
N VAL A 9 -37.69 17.00 -29.78
CA VAL A 9 -36.57 17.90 -30.11
C VAL A 9 -37.11 19.29 -30.40
N ALA A 10 -36.73 20.28 -29.59
CA ALA A 10 -37.13 21.68 -29.77
C ALA A 10 -36.06 22.43 -30.60
N TRP A 11 -36.50 23.18 -31.61
CA TRP A 11 -35.66 23.98 -32.50
C TRP A 11 -36.08 25.46 -32.40
N SER A 12 -35.13 26.39 -32.55
CA SER A 12 -35.42 27.83 -32.61
C SER A 12 -36.16 28.22 -33.90
N HIS A 13 -37.04 29.24 -33.84
CA HIS A 13 -37.89 29.69 -34.95
C HIS A 13 -37.13 30.06 -36.25
N PRO A 14 -37.80 30.00 -37.43
CA PRO A 14 -37.18 29.78 -38.74
C PRO A 14 -36.77 31.06 -39.48
N SER A 15 -35.91 31.89 -38.89
CA SER A 15 -35.35 33.06 -39.60
C SER A 15 -34.02 32.77 -40.32
N ALA A 16 -33.50 31.54 -40.26
CA ALA A 16 -32.27 31.13 -40.92
C ALA A 16 -32.44 29.80 -41.67
N SER A 17 -31.77 29.65 -42.81
CA SER A 17 -31.72 28.44 -43.66
C SER A 17 -31.16 27.20 -42.92
N ILE A 18 -30.48 27.45 -41.80
CA ILE A 18 -29.80 26.47 -40.94
C ILE A 18 -30.22 26.77 -39.50
N ALA A 19 -30.81 25.80 -38.80
CA ALA A 19 -31.19 25.94 -37.39
C ALA A 19 -30.32 25.05 -36.47
N PRO A 20 -29.79 25.59 -35.35
CA PRO A 20 -29.08 24.81 -34.35
C PRO A 20 -30.04 24.04 -33.42
N LEU A 21 -29.62 22.84 -32.99
CA LEU A 21 -30.25 22.10 -31.89
C LEU A 21 -29.96 22.81 -30.55
N LEU A 22 -30.94 22.86 -29.64
CA LEU A 22 -30.73 23.41 -28.29
C LEU A 22 -29.69 22.60 -27.49
N THR A 23 -28.75 23.31 -26.87
CA THR A 23 -27.58 22.78 -26.11
C THR A 23 -27.92 21.81 -24.97
N SER A 24 -29.15 21.84 -24.43
CA SER A 24 -29.54 20.92 -23.35
C SER A 24 -29.88 19.50 -23.84
N MET A 25 -30.13 19.31 -25.14
CA MET A 25 -30.47 18.01 -25.71
C MET A 25 -29.26 17.30 -26.33
N THR A 26 -28.21 18.04 -26.69
CA THR A 26 -26.94 17.49 -27.20
C THR A 26 -26.18 16.70 -26.13
N ASP A 27 -26.30 17.08 -24.86
CA ASP A 27 -25.76 16.33 -23.71
C ASP A 27 -26.33 14.91 -23.61
N SER A 28 -27.61 14.70 -23.95
CA SER A 28 -28.26 13.38 -23.91
C SER A 28 -27.84 12.43 -25.04
N LEU A 29 -27.27 12.99 -26.13
CA LEU A 29 -26.73 12.24 -27.27
C LEU A 29 -25.19 12.11 -27.22
N GLY A 30 -24.52 12.65 -26.19
CA GLY A 30 -23.07 12.53 -26.01
C GLY A 30 -22.23 13.48 -26.87
N CYS A 31 -22.75 14.67 -27.18
CA CYS A 31 -22.09 15.67 -28.01
C CYS A 31 -22.07 17.05 -27.34
N LEU A 32 -20.90 17.71 -27.34
CA LEU A 32 -20.69 19.00 -26.68
C LEU A 32 -21.04 20.22 -27.55
N ASP A 33 -21.24 20.03 -28.86
CA ASP A 33 -21.50 21.10 -29.84
C ASP A 33 -22.82 20.89 -30.58
N ASN A 34 -23.33 21.95 -31.25
CA ASN A 34 -24.66 21.95 -31.84
C ASN A 34 -24.71 21.11 -33.14
N GLY A 35 -25.66 20.17 -33.21
CA GLY A 35 -26.05 19.52 -34.46
C GLY A 35 -26.91 20.46 -35.31
N TYR A 36 -26.66 20.55 -36.62
CA TYR A 36 -27.42 21.42 -37.52
C TYR A 36 -28.29 20.61 -38.47
N ARG A 37 -29.53 21.10 -38.69
CA ARG A 37 -30.46 20.53 -39.67
C ARG A 37 -30.84 21.60 -40.69
N GLU A 38 -30.72 21.26 -41.96
CA GLU A 38 -31.02 22.17 -43.08
C GLU A 38 -32.53 22.19 -43.38
N CYS A 39 -33.07 23.38 -43.63
CA CYS A 39 -34.44 23.56 -44.09
C CYS A 39 -34.47 23.57 -45.62
N LEU A 40 -35.21 22.63 -46.22
CA LEU A 40 -35.36 22.55 -47.68
C LEU A 40 -36.25 23.70 -48.17
N ALA A 41 -36.05 24.15 -49.42
CA ALA A 41 -36.83 25.22 -50.04
C ALA A 41 -38.35 24.96 -50.07
N ASN A 42 -38.79 23.73 -49.83
CA ASN A 42 -40.19 23.32 -49.71
C ASN A 42 -40.75 23.44 -48.28
N GLY A 43 -40.07 24.16 -47.37
CA GLY A 43 -40.50 24.38 -45.98
C GLY A 43 -40.44 23.14 -45.08
N SER A 44 -39.77 22.07 -45.52
CA SER A 44 -39.61 20.82 -44.79
C SER A 44 -38.15 20.59 -44.40
N TRP A 45 -37.92 19.98 -43.24
CA TRP A 45 -36.58 19.70 -42.75
C TRP A 45 -35.94 18.52 -43.48
N ALA A 46 -34.64 18.62 -43.78
CA ALA A 46 -33.88 17.52 -44.38
C ALA A 46 -33.96 16.23 -43.55
N ALA A 47 -33.98 15.07 -44.20
CA ALA A 47 -34.18 13.77 -43.52
C ALA A 47 -32.98 13.34 -42.63
N ARG A 48 -31.79 13.90 -42.85
CA ARG A 48 -30.57 13.60 -42.09
C ARG A 48 -30.04 14.88 -41.42
N VAL A 49 -29.57 14.74 -40.18
CA VAL A 49 -28.93 15.81 -39.39
C VAL A 49 -27.42 15.70 -39.59
N ASN A 50 -26.73 16.84 -39.75
CA ASN A 50 -25.29 16.85 -39.91
C ASN A 50 -24.60 17.04 -38.55
N TYR A 51 -23.86 16.02 -38.12
CA TYR A 51 -23.13 15.97 -36.84
C TYR A 51 -21.62 16.18 -37.02
N SER A 52 -21.16 16.76 -38.15
CA SER A 52 -19.73 16.93 -38.42
C SER A 52 -18.97 17.80 -37.42
N GLN A 53 -19.67 18.61 -36.62
CA GLN A 53 -19.12 19.44 -35.54
C GLN A 53 -19.22 18.76 -34.16
N CYS A 54 -19.80 17.55 -34.06
CA CYS A 54 -19.87 16.83 -32.80
C CYS A 54 -18.52 16.25 -32.40
N GLN A 55 -17.95 16.74 -31.31
CA GLN A 55 -16.80 16.12 -30.66
C GLN A 55 -17.26 15.02 -29.70
N GLU A 56 -16.76 13.79 -29.89
CA GLU A 56 -17.18 12.61 -29.12
C GLU A 56 -16.74 12.68 -27.64
N ILE A 57 -17.69 12.89 -26.73
CA ILE A 57 -17.49 12.78 -25.26
C ILE A 57 -17.06 11.34 -24.86
N LEU A 58 -17.45 10.36 -25.67
CA LEU A 58 -17.14 8.94 -25.45
C LEU A 58 -15.63 8.64 -25.50
N SER A 59 -14.83 9.42 -26.24
CA SER A 59 -13.40 9.19 -26.41
C SER A 59 -12.59 9.56 -25.15
N GLU A 60 -12.91 10.69 -24.53
CA GLU A 60 -12.36 11.15 -23.24
C GLU A 60 -12.77 10.20 -22.09
N GLU A 61 -14.04 9.78 -22.05
CA GLU A 61 -14.53 8.83 -21.04
C GLU A 61 -13.85 7.45 -21.17
N LYS A 62 -13.61 6.98 -22.41
CA LYS A 62 -12.96 5.70 -22.69
C LYS A 62 -11.46 5.74 -22.41
N LYS A 63 -10.79 6.88 -22.66
CA LYS A 63 -9.38 7.12 -22.32
C LYS A 63 -9.19 7.23 -20.80
N SER A 64 -10.08 7.95 -20.11
CA SER A 64 -10.14 8.03 -18.65
C SER A 64 -10.41 6.66 -18.00
N LYS A 65 -11.35 5.87 -18.55
CA LYS A 65 -11.59 4.48 -18.12
C LYS A 65 -10.39 3.57 -18.34
N LEU A 66 -9.65 3.70 -19.46
CA LEU A 66 -8.45 2.92 -19.73
C LEU A 66 -7.31 3.28 -18.75
N HIS A 67 -7.06 4.58 -18.54
CA HIS A 67 -6.07 5.04 -17.54
C HIS A 67 -6.43 4.58 -16.13
N TYR A 68 -7.71 4.60 -15.77
CA TYR A 68 -8.19 4.08 -14.49
C TYR A 68 -7.98 2.56 -14.38
N HIS A 69 -8.28 1.80 -15.43
CA HIS A 69 -8.09 0.34 -15.44
C HIS A 69 -6.61 -0.04 -15.28
N ILE A 70 -5.72 0.65 -15.97
CA ILE A 70 -4.27 0.47 -15.84
C ILE A 70 -3.79 0.83 -14.42
N ALA A 71 -4.32 1.91 -13.82
CA ALA A 71 -3.99 2.30 -12.46
C ALA A 71 -4.42 1.22 -11.46
N VAL A 72 -5.61 0.64 -11.62
CA VAL A 72 -6.12 -0.45 -10.79
C VAL A 72 -5.24 -1.70 -10.92
N ILE A 73 -4.80 -2.05 -12.13
CA ILE A 73 -3.89 -3.18 -12.35
C ILE A 73 -2.55 -2.95 -11.66
N ILE A 74 -1.95 -1.77 -11.81
CA ILE A 74 -0.69 -1.43 -11.15
C ILE A 74 -0.85 -1.47 -9.63
N ASN A 75 -1.94 -0.92 -9.12
CA ASN A 75 -2.26 -0.93 -7.69
C ASN A 75 -2.41 -2.37 -7.16
N TYR A 76 -3.12 -3.23 -7.89
CA TYR A 76 -3.28 -4.64 -7.57
C TYR A 76 -1.96 -5.40 -7.56
N LEU A 77 -1.13 -5.24 -8.60
CA LEU A 77 0.20 -5.83 -8.67
C LEU A 77 1.10 -5.34 -7.53
N GLY A 78 1.07 -4.04 -7.22
CA GLY A 78 1.81 -3.45 -6.11
C GLY A 78 1.43 -4.07 -4.76
N HIS A 79 0.13 -4.21 -4.48
CA HIS A 79 -0.36 -4.86 -3.27
C HIS A 79 0.01 -6.34 -3.19
N CYS A 80 0.00 -7.08 -4.32
CA CYS A 80 0.47 -8.46 -4.39
C CYS A 80 1.96 -8.59 -4.02
N VAL A 81 2.82 -7.79 -4.66
CA VAL A 81 4.27 -7.79 -4.42
C VAL A 81 4.57 -7.38 -2.98
N SER A 82 3.90 -6.34 -2.49
CA SER A 82 3.99 -5.84 -1.13
C SER A 82 3.63 -6.91 -0.10
N LEU A 83 2.49 -7.60 -0.28
CA LEU A 83 2.08 -8.68 0.61
C LEU A 83 3.07 -9.84 0.61
N GLY A 84 3.55 -10.28 -0.56
CA GLY A 84 4.55 -11.35 -0.67
C GLY A 84 5.85 -11.00 0.06
N ALA A 85 6.37 -9.79 -0.16
CA ALA A 85 7.58 -9.32 0.51
C ALA A 85 7.42 -9.20 2.04
N LEU A 86 6.26 -8.70 2.50
CA LEU A 86 5.93 -8.60 3.91
C LEU A 86 5.80 -9.97 4.58
N LEU A 87 5.22 -10.96 3.91
CA LEU A 87 5.12 -12.34 4.43
C LEU A 87 6.51 -12.97 4.58
N VAL A 88 7.39 -12.80 3.59
CA VAL A 88 8.78 -13.26 3.69
C VAL A 88 9.49 -12.57 4.86
N ALA A 89 9.36 -11.25 5.00
CA ALA A 89 9.93 -10.51 6.12
C ALA A 89 9.39 -11.01 7.47
N PHE A 90 8.07 -11.21 7.59
CA PHE A 90 7.43 -11.74 8.79
C PHE A 90 7.98 -13.12 9.17
N VAL A 91 8.11 -14.04 8.22
CA VAL A 91 8.69 -15.37 8.46
C VAL A 91 10.17 -15.27 8.88
N LEU A 92 10.95 -14.40 8.25
CA LEU A 92 12.36 -14.17 8.62
C LEU A 92 12.48 -13.69 10.07
N PHE A 93 11.68 -12.70 10.47
CA PHE A 93 11.67 -12.19 11.85
C PHE A 93 11.20 -13.26 12.86
N MET A 94 10.20 -14.07 12.53
CA MET A 94 9.72 -15.17 13.37
C MET A 94 10.81 -16.25 13.60
N ARG A 95 11.60 -16.56 12.57
CA ARG A 95 12.71 -17.52 12.66
C ARG A 95 13.89 -16.96 13.45
N LEU A 96 14.08 -15.65 13.45
CA LEU A 96 15.12 -14.93 14.20
C LEU A 96 14.67 -14.57 15.62
N ARG A 97 13.94 -15.48 16.29
CA ARG A 97 13.40 -15.38 17.67
C ARG A 97 14.41 -14.90 18.73
N SER A 98 15.71 -14.96 18.44
CA SER A 98 16.83 -14.65 19.35
C SER A 98 17.00 -13.17 19.73
N ILE A 99 16.25 -12.21 19.14
CA ILE A 99 16.47 -10.75 19.36
C ILE A 99 15.16 -10.02 19.67
N ARG A 100 14.36 -10.51 20.63
CA ARG A 100 13.11 -9.84 21.06
C ARG A 100 13.40 -8.61 21.93
N CYS A 101 13.88 -7.55 21.32
CA CYS A 101 14.00 -6.21 21.92
C CYS A 101 12.70 -5.40 21.70
N LEU A 102 12.50 -4.32 22.47
CA LEU A 102 11.36 -3.39 22.31
C LEU A 102 11.24 -2.87 20.86
N ARG A 103 12.36 -2.46 20.25
CA ARG A 103 12.45 -2.09 18.83
C ARG A 103 11.84 -3.14 17.90
N ASN A 104 12.20 -4.40 18.12
CA ASN A 104 11.75 -5.51 17.28
C ASN A 104 10.26 -5.83 17.50
N ILE A 105 9.72 -5.60 18.70
CA ILE A 105 8.28 -5.72 18.97
C ILE A 105 7.50 -4.66 18.17
N ILE A 106 7.99 -3.40 18.17
CA ILE A 106 7.34 -2.31 17.43
C ILE A 106 7.36 -2.59 15.91
N HIS A 107 8.52 -2.96 15.36
CA HIS A 107 8.62 -3.33 13.94
C HIS A 107 7.72 -4.52 13.58
N TRP A 108 7.62 -5.52 14.45
CA TRP A 108 6.75 -6.68 14.19
C TRP A 108 5.27 -6.30 14.14
N ASN A 109 4.82 -5.45 15.06
CA ASN A 109 3.45 -4.93 15.04
C ASN A 109 3.19 -4.06 13.80
N LEU A 110 4.15 -3.22 13.38
CA LEU A 110 4.04 -2.42 12.18
C LEU A 110 3.92 -3.29 10.91
N ILE A 111 4.79 -4.29 10.76
CA ILE A 111 4.73 -5.26 9.64
C ILE A 111 3.38 -6.00 9.66
N THR A 112 2.91 -6.40 10.83
CA THR A 112 1.60 -7.04 10.99
C THR A 112 0.46 -6.11 10.56
N ALA A 113 0.49 -4.83 10.96
CA ALA A 113 -0.49 -3.83 10.53
C ALA A 113 -0.48 -3.63 9.01
N PHE A 114 0.71 -3.62 8.37
CA PHE A 114 0.80 -3.60 6.90
C PHE A 114 0.21 -4.86 6.26
N ILE A 115 0.49 -6.05 6.79
CA ILE A 115 -0.10 -7.31 6.28
C ILE A 115 -1.61 -7.25 6.38
N LEU A 116 -2.17 -6.85 7.53
CA LEU A 116 -3.61 -6.75 7.74
C LEU A 116 -4.25 -5.71 6.81
N ARG A 117 -3.62 -4.55 6.61
CA ARG A 117 -4.07 -3.53 5.66
C ARG A 117 -4.12 -4.06 4.22
N ASN A 118 -3.06 -4.74 3.77
CA ASN A 118 -3.03 -5.32 2.41
C ASN A 118 -4.04 -6.46 2.29
N ALA A 119 -4.17 -7.31 3.30
CA ALA A 119 -5.14 -8.41 3.31
C ALA A 119 -6.57 -7.88 3.22
N THR A 120 -6.95 -6.90 4.04
CA THR A 120 -8.31 -6.32 3.96
C THR A 120 -8.55 -5.54 2.68
N TRP A 121 -7.52 -4.92 2.10
CA TRP A 121 -7.62 -4.35 0.75
C TRP A 121 -8.01 -5.42 -0.28
N PHE A 122 -7.39 -6.61 -0.27
CA PHE A 122 -7.80 -7.71 -1.15
C PHE A 122 -9.24 -8.16 -0.90
N VAL A 123 -9.64 -8.31 0.37
CA VAL A 123 -11.03 -8.69 0.71
C VAL A 123 -12.03 -7.65 0.20
N VAL A 124 -11.70 -6.36 0.33
CA VAL A 124 -12.47 -5.25 -0.26
C VAL A 124 -12.61 -5.41 -1.77
N GLN A 125 -11.51 -5.67 -2.49
CA GLN A 125 -11.55 -5.83 -3.95
C GLN A 125 -12.41 -7.03 -4.37
N LEU A 126 -12.35 -8.13 -3.62
CA LEU A 126 -13.21 -9.29 -3.86
C LEU A 126 -14.70 -8.97 -3.64
N THR A 127 -14.99 -8.09 -2.67
CA THR A 127 -16.35 -7.65 -2.33
C THR A 127 -16.90 -6.63 -3.34
N MET A 128 -16.05 -6.01 -4.17
CA MET A 128 -16.49 -5.12 -5.26
C MET A 128 -17.12 -5.86 -6.45
N ASN A 129 -17.02 -7.19 -6.52
CA ASN A 129 -17.69 -7.93 -7.58
C ASN A 129 -19.22 -7.80 -7.43
N PRO A 130 -19.94 -7.43 -8.51
CA PRO A 130 -21.37 -7.10 -8.44
C PRO A 130 -22.25 -8.24 -7.91
N GLU A 131 -21.83 -9.50 -8.08
CA GLU A 131 -22.54 -10.69 -7.56
C GLU A 131 -22.54 -10.78 -6.03
N VAL A 132 -21.50 -10.28 -5.36
CA VAL A 132 -21.38 -10.34 -3.88
C VAL A 132 -22.14 -9.17 -3.24
N HIS A 133 -22.21 -8.03 -3.93
CA HIS A 133 -22.78 -6.78 -3.43
C HIS A 133 -24.27 -6.86 -3.09
N GLU A 134 -25.04 -7.62 -3.86
CA GLU A 134 -26.49 -7.79 -3.63
C GLU A 134 -26.81 -8.84 -2.55
N SER A 135 -25.89 -9.77 -2.27
CA SER A 135 -26.18 -10.89 -1.36
C SER A 135 -26.15 -10.50 0.13
N ASN A 136 -25.27 -9.56 0.55
CA ASN A 136 -25.03 -9.26 1.97
C ASN A 136 -24.53 -7.83 2.23
N VAL A 137 -25.44 -6.86 2.33
CA VAL A 137 -25.12 -5.45 2.63
C VAL A 137 -24.35 -5.30 3.95
N VAL A 138 -24.68 -6.10 4.98
CA VAL A 138 -24.01 -6.10 6.29
C VAL A 138 -22.54 -6.50 6.16
N TRP A 139 -22.25 -7.51 5.34
CA TRP A 139 -20.88 -7.96 5.10
C TRP A 139 -20.08 -6.85 4.40
N CYS A 140 -20.63 -6.22 3.36
CA CYS A 140 -19.94 -5.10 2.72
C CYS A 140 -19.63 -3.93 3.70
N ARG A 141 -20.53 -3.62 4.65
CA ARG A 141 -20.27 -2.63 5.73
C ARG A 141 -19.13 -3.06 6.65
N LEU A 142 -19.16 -4.30 7.13
CA LEU A 142 -18.12 -4.85 8.02
C LEU A 142 -16.74 -4.86 7.35
N VAL A 143 -16.66 -5.27 6.07
CA VAL A 143 -15.39 -5.28 5.33
C VAL A 143 -14.83 -3.88 5.14
N THR A 144 -15.70 -2.91 4.85
CA THR A 144 -15.31 -1.50 4.70
C THR A 144 -14.81 -0.92 6.02
N ALA A 145 -15.53 -1.20 7.12
CA ALA A 145 -15.12 -0.77 8.46
C ALA A 145 -13.78 -1.40 8.86
N ALA A 146 -13.59 -2.69 8.59
CA ALA A 146 -12.34 -3.39 8.86
C ALA A 146 -11.17 -2.80 8.04
N TYR A 147 -11.39 -2.52 6.76
CA TYR A 147 -10.40 -1.85 5.92
C TYR A 147 -9.99 -0.48 6.49
N ASN A 148 -10.97 0.36 6.83
CA ASN A 148 -10.70 1.67 7.43
C ASN A 148 -9.98 1.55 8.79
N TYR A 149 -10.33 0.56 9.61
CA TYR A 149 -9.62 0.28 10.86
C TYR A 149 -8.16 -0.09 10.65
N PHE A 150 -7.85 -1.03 9.78
CA PHE A 150 -6.47 -1.41 9.53
C PHE A 150 -5.68 -0.30 8.82
N HIS A 151 -6.34 0.50 8.00
CA HIS A 151 -5.74 1.68 7.38
C HIS A 151 -5.33 2.72 8.43
N VAL A 152 -6.25 3.15 9.31
CA VAL A 152 -5.93 4.10 10.39
C VAL A 152 -4.89 3.51 11.36
N THR A 153 -5.06 2.25 11.75
CA THR A 153 -4.13 1.54 12.63
C THR A 153 -2.71 1.50 12.07
N ASN A 154 -2.57 1.34 10.75
CA ASN A 154 -1.27 1.40 10.09
C ASN A 154 -0.58 2.77 10.26
N PHE A 155 -1.31 3.88 10.13
CA PHE A 155 -0.78 5.22 10.39
C PHE A 155 -0.39 5.43 11.85
N PHE A 156 -1.22 4.96 12.79
CA PHE A 156 -0.88 5.01 14.21
C PHE A 156 0.37 4.18 14.55
N TRP A 157 0.55 3.02 13.93
CA TRP A 157 1.78 2.23 14.09
C TRP A 157 3.02 2.91 13.50
N MET A 158 2.89 3.57 12.34
CA MET A 158 3.99 4.40 11.80
C MET A 158 4.35 5.54 12.76
N PHE A 159 3.36 6.15 13.42
CA PHE A 159 3.60 7.17 14.43
C PHE A 159 4.26 6.62 15.71
N VAL A 160 3.81 5.46 16.20
CA VAL A 160 4.43 4.79 17.34
C VAL A 160 5.90 4.50 17.06
N GLU A 161 6.22 4.04 15.86
CA GLU A 161 7.60 3.82 15.42
C GLU A 161 8.41 5.13 15.35
N GLY A 162 7.85 6.19 14.75
CA GLY A 162 8.49 7.51 14.66
C GLY A 162 8.76 8.12 16.05
N CYS A 163 7.78 8.05 16.95
CA CYS A 163 7.89 8.51 18.34
C CYS A 163 8.95 7.71 19.12
N TYR A 164 8.98 6.39 18.94
CA TYR A 164 9.99 5.53 19.54
C TYR A 164 11.40 5.90 19.05
N LEU A 165 11.58 6.04 17.74
CA LEU A 165 12.88 6.39 17.15
C LEU A 165 13.35 7.78 17.60
N HIS A 166 12.46 8.77 17.62
CA HIS A 166 12.76 10.11 18.11
C HIS A 166 13.22 10.08 19.58
N THR A 167 12.45 9.40 20.43
CA THR A 167 12.75 9.27 21.86
C THR A 167 14.08 8.53 22.09
N ALA A 168 14.35 7.46 21.34
CA ALA A 168 15.59 6.70 21.46
C ALA A 168 16.83 7.53 21.07
N ILE A 169 16.71 8.42 20.09
CA ILE A 169 17.82 9.27 19.64
C ILE A 169 18.07 10.45 20.60
N VAL A 170 17.01 11.06 21.14
CA VAL A 170 17.10 12.24 22.02
C VAL A 170 17.43 11.84 23.47
N LEU A 171 16.78 10.81 23.99
CA LEU A 171 16.82 10.43 25.40
C LEU A 171 17.42 9.03 25.58
N THR A 172 18.60 8.77 24.98
CA THR A 172 19.28 7.46 24.91
C THR A 172 19.31 6.61 26.21
N TYR A 173 19.12 7.21 27.39
CA TYR A 173 19.09 6.53 28.69
C TYR A 173 17.68 6.20 29.23
N SER A 174 16.61 6.81 28.70
CA SER A 174 15.24 6.71 29.27
C SER A 174 14.37 5.63 28.61
N THR A 175 14.78 5.08 27.45
CA THR A 175 13.96 4.11 26.70
C THR A 175 13.71 2.80 27.44
N ASP A 176 14.60 2.40 28.34
CA ASP A 176 14.45 1.15 29.11
C ASP A 176 13.36 1.23 30.18
N LYS A 177 13.00 2.45 30.60
CA LYS A 177 11.92 2.70 31.58
C LYS A 177 10.53 2.75 30.92
N LEU A 178 10.45 2.81 29.58
CA LEU A 178 9.19 2.93 28.87
C LEU A 178 8.44 1.58 28.85
N ARG A 179 7.21 1.60 29.36
CA ARG A 179 6.36 0.40 29.41
C ARG A 179 5.92 0.01 28.00
N LYS A 180 6.34 -1.18 27.56
CA LYS A 180 6.02 -1.74 26.23
C LYS A 180 4.53 -1.76 25.92
N TRP A 181 3.69 -2.03 26.93
CA TRP A 181 2.23 -2.04 26.82
C TRP A 181 1.63 -0.71 26.38
N MET A 182 2.24 0.42 26.76
CA MET A 182 1.74 1.75 26.39
C MET A 182 1.75 1.95 24.87
N PHE A 183 2.83 1.57 24.20
CA PHE A 183 2.94 1.67 22.74
C PHE A 183 1.97 0.75 22.00
N ILE A 184 1.74 -0.46 22.54
CA ILE A 184 0.78 -1.41 21.98
C ILE A 184 -0.65 -0.86 22.10
N CYS A 185 -0.99 -0.26 23.24
CA CYS A 185 -2.29 0.39 23.43
C CYS A 185 -2.48 1.58 22.47
N ILE A 186 -1.45 2.41 22.27
CA ILE A 186 -1.52 3.54 21.33
C ILE A 186 -1.76 3.05 19.90
N GLY A 187 -1.06 2.00 19.48
CA GLY A 187 -1.18 1.46 18.12
C GLY A 187 -2.52 0.79 17.83
N TRP A 188 -3.02 -0.08 18.71
CA TRP A 188 -4.22 -0.89 18.44
C TRP A 188 -5.52 -0.34 19.04
N CYS A 189 -5.44 0.25 20.24
CA CYS A 189 -6.64 0.63 21.00
C CYS A 189 -7.15 2.03 20.64
N ILE A 190 -6.30 2.97 20.23
CA ILE A 190 -6.74 4.34 19.86
C ILE A 190 -7.50 4.38 18.52
N PRO A 191 -7.10 3.64 17.46
CA PRO A 191 -7.85 3.61 16.20
C PRO A 191 -9.26 3.03 16.33
N PHE A 192 -9.46 2.11 17.27
CA PHE A 192 -10.72 1.39 17.44
C PHE A 192 -11.93 2.32 17.74
N PRO A 193 -11.91 3.15 18.80
CA PRO A 193 -13.01 4.07 19.10
C PRO A 193 -13.24 5.11 18.00
N ILE A 194 -12.19 5.55 17.29
CA ILE A 194 -12.31 6.49 16.16
C ILE A 194 -13.17 5.89 15.05
N ILE A 195 -12.90 4.63 14.69
CA ILE A 195 -13.65 3.93 13.64
C ILE A 195 -15.04 3.54 14.10
N VAL A 196 -15.21 3.16 15.37
CA VAL A 196 -16.55 2.90 15.93
C VAL A 196 -17.41 4.16 15.87
N ALA A 197 -16.87 5.32 16.26
CA ALA A 197 -17.58 6.59 16.16
C ALA A 197 -17.95 6.93 14.69
N TRP A 198 -17.02 6.72 13.75
CA TRP A 198 -17.30 6.89 12.32
C TRP A 198 -18.39 5.93 11.81
N ALA A 199 -18.32 4.65 12.19
CA ALA A 199 -19.28 3.63 11.79
C ALA A 199 -20.70 3.94 12.32
N ILE A 200 -20.81 4.40 13.57
CA ILE A 200 -22.07 4.86 14.16
C ILE A 200 -22.61 6.07 13.38
N GLY A 201 -21.76 7.05 13.08
CA GLY A 201 -22.13 8.20 12.26
C GLY A 201 -22.64 7.79 10.88
N LYS A 202 -21.97 6.84 10.22
CA LYS A 202 -22.40 6.31 8.92
C LYS A 202 -23.71 5.52 8.99
N LEU A 203 -23.97 4.77 10.07
CA LEU A 203 -25.25 4.09 10.26
C LEU A 203 -26.43 5.07 10.41
N TYR A 204 -26.20 6.21 11.07
CA TYR A 204 -27.26 7.17 11.36
C TYR A 204 -27.60 8.09 10.17
N TYR A 205 -26.60 8.51 9.40
CA TYR A 205 -26.77 9.49 8.32
C TYR A 205 -26.92 8.90 6.91
N ASP A 206 -26.34 7.73 6.62
CA ASP A 206 -26.32 7.12 5.27
C ASP A 206 -26.68 5.62 5.36
N ASN A 207 -27.94 5.31 5.65
CA ASN A 207 -28.37 3.92 5.85
C ASN A 207 -28.67 3.17 4.54
N GLU A 208 -28.44 3.80 3.39
CA GLU A 208 -28.76 3.23 2.08
C GLU A 208 -27.47 2.79 1.34
N LYS A 209 -27.30 1.47 1.20
CA LYS A 209 -26.20 0.73 0.52
C LYS A 209 -24.90 0.56 1.32
N CYS A 210 -23.94 -0.16 0.72
CA CYS A 210 -22.61 -0.38 1.27
C CYS A 210 -21.82 0.93 1.35
N TRP A 211 -20.94 1.08 2.36
CA TRP A 211 -20.11 2.26 2.59
C TRP A 211 -18.97 2.46 1.58
N PHE A 212 -19.09 1.86 0.38
CA PHE A 212 -18.11 1.97 -0.69
C PHE A 212 -18.44 3.14 -1.61
N GLY A 213 -17.64 4.20 -1.52
CA GLY A 213 -17.74 5.38 -2.38
C GLY A 213 -17.55 6.65 -1.57
N LYS A 214 -16.38 7.30 -1.71
CA LYS A 214 -16.18 8.68 -1.27
C LYS A 214 -17.09 9.58 -2.11
N ARG A 215 -18.37 9.72 -1.74
CA ARG A 215 -19.21 10.78 -2.30
C ARG A 215 -18.62 12.11 -1.84
N ALA A 216 -18.15 12.92 -2.79
CA ALA A 216 -17.62 14.24 -2.52
C ALA A 216 -18.71 15.07 -1.81
N GLY A 217 -18.48 15.42 -0.54
CA GLY A 217 -19.36 16.32 0.21
C GLY A 217 -19.88 15.83 1.57
N VAL A 218 -19.63 14.59 2.01
CA VAL A 218 -20.15 14.12 3.32
C VAL A 218 -19.12 14.32 4.44
N TYR A 219 -19.42 15.22 5.39
CA TYR A 219 -18.57 15.55 6.55
C TYR A 219 -18.21 14.35 7.44
N THR A 220 -18.96 13.24 7.39
CA THR A 220 -18.71 12.05 8.22
C THR A 220 -17.31 11.46 8.03
N ASP A 221 -16.72 11.54 6.84
CA ASP A 221 -15.42 10.93 6.59
C ASP A 221 -14.27 11.71 7.26
N TYR A 222 -14.51 12.95 7.68
CA TYR A 222 -13.53 13.74 8.43
C TYR A 222 -13.29 13.20 9.85
N ILE A 223 -14.25 12.44 10.41
CA ILE A 223 -14.18 11.89 11.78
C ILE A 223 -12.92 11.03 11.97
N TYR A 224 -12.60 10.17 11.00
CA TYR A 224 -11.38 9.34 11.07
C TYR A 224 -10.19 9.97 10.34
N GLN A 225 -10.43 10.82 9.33
CA GLN A 225 -9.35 11.49 8.59
C GLN A 225 -8.63 12.54 9.44
N GLY A 226 -9.33 13.33 10.26
CA GLY A 226 -8.72 14.38 11.09
C GLY A 226 -7.62 13.86 12.03
N PRO A 227 -7.89 12.85 12.89
CA PRO A 227 -6.87 12.25 13.76
C PRO A 227 -5.69 11.66 12.99
N MET A 228 -5.95 11.06 11.83
CA MET A 228 -4.90 10.50 10.98
C MET A 228 -3.99 11.61 10.41
N ILE A 229 -4.56 12.73 9.97
CA ILE A 229 -3.80 13.90 9.50
C ILE A 229 -2.94 14.48 10.61
N LEU A 230 -3.51 14.65 11.82
CA LEU A 230 -2.76 15.14 12.98
C LEU A 230 -1.54 14.26 13.29
N VAL A 231 -1.73 12.94 13.30
CA VAL A 231 -0.67 11.97 13.56
C VAL A 231 0.42 12.02 12.49
N LEU A 232 0.04 12.21 11.22
CA LEU A 232 0.97 12.39 10.10
C LEU A 232 1.81 13.67 10.23
N LEU A 233 1.19 14.79 10.63
CA LEU A 233 1.89 16.05 10.85
C LEU A 233 2.91 15.94 11.99
N ILE A 234 2.55 15.29 13.10
CA ILE A 234 3.49 15.07 14.20
C ILE A 234 4.66 14.18 13.76
N ASN A 235 4.39 13.12 12.98
CA ASN A 235 5.44 12.26 12.45
C ASN A 235 6.40 13.02 11.53
N PHE A 236 5.90 13.98 10.74
CA PHE A 236 6.74 14.86 9.92
C PHE A 236 7.70 15.72 10.77
N ILE A 237 7.21 16.28 11.88
CA ILE A 237 8.05 17.05 12.82
C ILE A 237 9.14 16.15 13.42
N PHE A 238 8.78 14.93 13.84
CA PHE A 238 9.76 13.96 14.34
C PHE A 238 10.80 13.60 13.30
N LEU A 239 10.41 13.38 12.03
CA LEU A 239 11.34 13.12 10.95
C LEU A 239 12.36 14.25 10.82
N PHE A 240 11.89 15.50 10.74
CA PHE A 240 12.78 16.64 10.57
C PHE A 240 13.80 16.73 11.70
N ASN A 241 13.35 16.54 12.95
CA ASN A 241 14.23 16.52 14.12
C ASN A 241 15.23 15.37 14.09
N ILE A 242 14.78 14.14 13.76
CA ILE A 242 15.64 12.96 13.65
C ILE A 242 16.72 13.19 12.58
N VAL A 243 16.33 13.66 11.39
CA VAL A 243 17.26 13.94 10.29
C VAL A 243 18.26 15.00 10.70
N ARG A 244 17.83 16.09 11.35
CA ARG A 244 18.73 17.13 11.87
C ARG A 244 19.77 16.56 12.82
N ILE A 245 19.34 15.84 13.86
CA ILE A 245 20.23 15.28 14.88
C ILE A 245 21.19 14.28 14.25
N LEU A 246 20.68 13.38 13.41
CA LEU A 246 21.48 12.35 12.76
C LEU A 246 22.50 12.96 11.79
N MET A 247 22.11 13.97 11.00
CA MET A 247 23.04 14.67 10.10
C MET A 247 24.16 15.35 10.88
N THR A 248 23.84 15.98 12.01
CA THR A 248 24.85 16.58 12.89
C THR A 248 25.81 15.52 13.45
N LYS A 249 25.30 14.40 13.97
CA LYS A 249 26.14 13.31 14.49
C LYS A 249 26.97 12.63 13.40
N LEU A 250 26.38 12.39 12.23
CA LEU A 250 27.10 11.82 11.11
C LEU A 250 28.19 12.76 10.64
N ARG A 251 27.95 14.08 10.53
CA ARG A 251 28.94 15.10 10.12
C ARG A 251 30.20 15.07 10.98
N ALA A 252 30.08 14.82 12.27
CA ALA A 252 31.20 14.71 13.20
C ALA A 252 32.14 13.52 12.93
N SER A 253 31.71 12.49 12.17
CA SER A 253 32.52 11.32 11.82
C SER A 253 32.97 11.39 10.36
N THR A 254 34.25 11.66 10.10
CA THR A 254 34.82 11.94 8.75
C THR A 254 35.63 10.77 8.19
N THR A 255 34.96 9.72 7.68
CA THR A 255 35.61 8.67 6.86
C THR A 255 34.94 8.53 5.50
N SER A 256 35.67 8.15 4.45
CA SER A 256 35.11 8.01 3.08
C SER A 256 33.95 7.01 3.00
N GLU A 257 34.03 5.89 3.73
CA GLU A 257 32.93 4.92 3.85
C GLU A 257 31.69 5.53 4.53
N THR A 258 31.88 6.37 5.55
CA THR A 258 30.75 7.06 6.21
C THR A 258 30.05 8.07 5.29
N ILE A 259 30.72 8.61 4.26
CA ILE A 259 30.09 9.54 3.31
C ILE A 259 29.09 8.81 2.39
N GLN A 260 29.45 7.60 1.92
CA GLN A 260 28.54 6.79 1.11
C GLN A 260 27.41 6.21 1.97
N TYR A 261 27.72 5.80 3.21
CA TYR A 261 26.74 5.34 4.19
C TYR A 261 25.75 6.45 4.57
N ARG A 262 26.20 7.71 4.71
CA ARG A 262 25.33 8.88 4.93
C ARG A 262 24.28 9.04 3.84
N LYS A 263 24.64 8.86 2.57
CA LYS A 263 23.69 9.01 1.44
C LYS A 263 22.60 7.93 1.48
N ALA A 264 22.99 6.67 1.73
CA ALA A 264 22.06 5.55 1.82
C ALA A 264 21.15 5.62 3.05
N VAL A 265 21.71 5.96 4.22
CA VAL A 265 20.95 6.14 5.47
C VAL A 265 20.03 7.36 5.38
N LYS A 266 20.47 8.45 4.75
CA LYS A 266 19.63 9.62 4.47
C LYS A 266 18.44 9.24 3.60
N ALA A 267 18.66 8.56 2.48
CA ALA A 267 17.58 8.14 1.58
C ALA A 267 16.60 7.21 2.30
N THR A 268 17.10 6.23 3.05
CA THR A 268 16.28 5.27 3.80
C THR A 268 15.43 5.95 4.88
N LEU A 269 16.02 6.83 5.68
CA LEU A 269 15.31 7.50 6.78
C LEU A 269 14.38 8.60 6.32
N VAL A 270 14.67 9.24 5.18
CA VAL A 270 13.75 10.18 4.55
C VAL A 270 12.59 9.42 3.90
N LEU A 271 12.84 8.23 3.35
CA LEU A 271 11.80 7.39 2.74
C LEU A 271 10.79 6.85 3.76
N LEU A 272 11.23 6.52 4.99
CA LEU A 272 10.37 6.00 6.06
C LEU A 272 9.08 6.84 6.27
N PRO A 273 9.15 8.17 6.42
CA PRO A 273 7.96 9.00 6.64
C PRO A 273 7.48 9.72 5.38
N LEU A 274 8.27 9.74 4.29
CA LEU A 274 7.76 10.11 2.96
C LEU A 274 6.49 9.32 2.61
N LEU A 275 6.42 8.07 3.04
CA LEU A 275 5.26 7.19 2.88
C LEU A 275 4.02 7.62 3.71
N GLY A 276 4.19 8.48 4.71
CA GLY A 276 3.08 9.17 5.40
C GLY A 276 2.79 10.55 4.81
N ILE A 277 3.80 11.23 4.27
CA ILE A 277 3.67 12.54 3.61
C ILE A 277 2.90 12.43 2.29
N THR A 278 3.01 11.31 1.57
CA THR A 278 2.22 11.04 0.35
C THR A 278 0.72 11.21 0.57
N TYR A 279 0.24 10.88 1.76
CA TYR A 279 -1.16 11.07 2.12
C TYR A 279 -1.51 12.54 2.39
N MET A 280 -0.58 13.37 2.90
CA MET A 280 -0.78 14.82 3.07
C MET A 280 -0.92 15.54 1.74
N LEU A 281 -0.21 15.05 0.72
CA LEU A 281 -0.31 15.58 -0.63
C LEU A 281 -1.74 15.41 -1.20
N PHE A 282 -2.52 14.41 -0.77
CA PHE A 282 -3.91 14.24 -1.22
C PHE A 282 -4.82 15.39 -0.75
N PHE A 283 -4.48 16.05 0.36
CA PHE A 283 -5.24 17.17 0.89
C PHE A 283 -4.83 18.50 0.25
N VAL A 284 -3.56 18.62 -0.15
CA VAL A 284 -3.07 19.74 -0.95
C VAL A 284 -3.47 19.47 -2.40
N ASN A 285 -4.75 19.66 -2.70
CA ASN A 285 -5.29 19.47 -4.04
C ASN A 285 -4.43 20.24 -5.05
N PRO A 286 -3.80 19.58 -6.06
CA PRO A 286 -3.23 20.32 -7.17
C PRO A 286 -4.39 21.04 -7.88
N GLY A 287 -4.13 22.28 -8.31
CA GLY A 287 -5.12 23.16 -8.93
C GLY A 287 -5.81 22.57 -10.16
N GLU A 288 -6.72 23.34 -10.74
CA GLU A 288 -7.79 23.01 -11.71
C GLU A 288 -7.38 22.20 -12.97
N ASP A 289 -6.10 21.85 -13.14
CA ASP A 289 -5.55 21.08 -14.25
C ASP A 289 -5.83 19.56 -14.13
N GLU A 290 -6.55 19.02 -15.11
CA GLU A 290 -6.91 17.60 -15.19
C GLU A 290 -5.68 16.66 -15.25
N ILE A 291 -4.64 17.05 -16.00
CA ILE A 291 -3.40 16.26 -16.15
C ILE A 291 -2.66 16.14 -14.81
N SER A 292 -2.55 17.25 -14.07
CA SER A 292 -1.89 17.29 -12.77
C SER A 292 -2.60 16.38 -11.77
N ARG A 293 -3.94 16.38 -11.78
CA ARG A 293 -4.75 15.49 -10.94
C ARG A 293 -4.57 14.02 -11.30
N ILE A 294 -4.51 13.67 -12.58
CA ILE A 294 -4.31 12.28 -13.04
C ILE A 294 -2.93 11.77 -12.62
N VAL A 295 -1.87 12.55 -12.87
CA VAL A 295 -0.49 12.20 -12.47
C VAL A 295 -0.39 12.05 -10.96
N PHE A 296 -1.03 12.95 -10.23
CA PHE A 296 -1.08 12.93 -8.78
C PHE A 296 -1.70 11.64 -8.24
N ILE A 297 -2.87 11.25 -8.76
CA ILE A 297 -3.56 10.02 -8.37
C ILE A 297 -2.72 8.79 -8.71
N TYR A 298 -2.07 8.76 -9.88
CA TYR A 298 -1.20 7.65 -10.29
C TYR A 298 0.00 7.48 -9.35
N PHE A 299 0.72 8.57 -9.09
CA PHE A 299 1.90 8.57 -8.23
C PHE A 299 1.54 8.16 -6.81
N ASN A 300 0.44 8.69 -6.27
CA ASN A 300 -0.03 8.32 -4.94
C ASN A 300 -0.46 6.85 -4.88
N SER A 301 -1.18 6.35 -5.89
CA SER A 301 -1.60 4.93 -5.95
C SER A 301 -0.39 4.00 -6.01
N PHE A 302 0.64 4.36 -6.77
CA PHE A 302 1.90 3.62 -6.81
C PHE A 302 2.59 3.62 -5.43
N LEU A 303 2.74 4.78 -4.81
CA LEU A 303 3.42 4.87 -3.51
C LEU A 303 2.65 4.15 -2.40
N GLU A 304 1.32 4.19 -2.40
CA GLU A 304 0.47 3.51 -1.43
C GLU A 304 0.53 1.99 -1.58
N SER A 305 0.49 1.46 -2.81
CA SER A 305 0.56 0.02 -3.09
C SER A 305 1.93 -0.58 -2.77
N PHE A 306 3.01 0.09 -3.18
CA PHE A 306 4.39 -0.35 -2.93
C PHE A 306 4.92 0.03 -1.54
N GLN A 307 4.14 0.74 -0.72
CA GLN A 307 4.55 1.18 0.61
C GLN A 307 5.08 0.02 1.47
N GLY A 308 4.31 -1.07 1.57
CA GLY A 308 4.70 -2.24 2.36
C GLY A 308 5.94 -2.95 1.81
N PHE A 309 6.11 -2.96 0.49
CA PHE A 309 7.32 -3.46 -0.17
C PHE A 309 8.55 -2.67 0.27
N PHE A 310 8.54 -1.34 0.15
CA PHE A 310 9.68 -0.51 0.57
C PHE A 310 10.00 -0.69 2.06
N VAL A 311 8.98 -0.68 2.92
CA VAL A 311 9.14 -0.95 4.36
C VAL A 311 9.83 -2.30 4.58
N SER A 312 9.38 -3.38 3.93
CA SER A 312 10.02 -4.70 4.07
C SER A 312 11.50 -4.72 3.63
N VAL A 313 11.82 -4.00 2.55
CA VAL A 313 13.19 -3.88 2.02
C VAL A 313 14.10 -3.16 3.00
N PHE A 314 13.70 -1.99 3.48
CA PHE A 314 14.56 -1.20 4.37
C PHE A 314 14.68 -1.80 5.77
N TYR A 315 13.57 -2.29 6.35
CA TYR A 315 13.59 -2.81 7.72
C TYR A 315 14.07 -4.25 7.85
N CYS A 316 13.81 -5.11 6.85
CA CYS A 316 14.16 -6.52 6.90
C CYS A 316 15.37 -6.85 6.00
N PHE A 317 15.25 -6.64 4.69
CA PHE A 317 16.24 -7.16 3.73
C PHE A 317 17.56 -6.40 3.75
N LEU A 318 17.52 -5.07 3.89
CA LEU A 318 18.70 -4.21 3.95
C LEU A 318 19.28 -4.08 5.36
N ASN A 319 18.58 -4.56 6.38
CA ASN A 319 19.04 -4.48 7.76
C ASN A 319 20.27 -5.37 7.98
N SER A 320 21.38 -4.75 8.38
CA SER A 320 22.67 -5.42 8.57
C SER A 320 22.63 -6.47 9.68
N GLU A 321 21.83 -6.27 10.73
CA GLU A 321 21.63 -7.25 11.80
C GLU A 321 20.94 -8.51 11.27
N VAL A 322 19.87 -8.32 10.48
CA VAL A 322 19.10 -9.41 9.86
C VAL A 322 19.97 -10.17 8.85
N ARG A 323 20.68 -9.45 7.96
CA ARG A 323 21.59 -10.05 6.97
C ARG A 323 22.69 -10.88 7.65
N SER A 324 23.27 -10.36 8.72
CA SER A 324 24.29 -11.07 9.51
C SER A 324 23.71 -12.33 10.17
N ALA A 325 22.52 -12.24 10.75
CA ALA A 325 21.85 -13.37 11.39
C ALA A 325 21.46 -14.48 10.39
N VAL A 326 20.94 -14.10 9.22
CA VAL A 326 20.63 -15.00 8.11
C VAL A 326 21.91 -15.68 7.62
N ARG A 327 22.99 -14.93 7.39
CA ARG A 327 24.29 -15.49 6.98
C ARG A 327 24.82 -16.51 7.99
N LYS A 328 24.78 -16.20 9.30
CA LYS A 328 25.16 -17.15 10.37
C LYS A 328 24.28 -18.41 10.36
N ARG A 329 22.99 -18.27 10.10
CA ARG A 329 22.06 -19.43 10.00
C ARG A 329 22.35 -20.25 8.76
N TRP A 330 22.65 -19.60 7.64
CA TRP A 330 23.03 -20.23 6.38
C TRP A 330 24.31 -21.04 6.53
N HIS A 331 25.37 -20.47 7.12
CA HIS A 331 26.61 -21.21 7.40
C HIS A 331 26.36 -22.43 8.31
N ARG A 332 25.62 -22.28 9.41
CA ARG A 332 25.26 -23.42 10.27
C ARG A 332 24.42 -24.48 9.55
N TRP A 333 23.59 -24.09 8.58
CA TRP A 333 22.81 -25.03 7.78
C TRP A 333 23.71 -25.77 6.79
N GLN A 334 24.64 -25.07 6.13
CA GLN A 334 25.68 -25.67 5.29
C GLN A 334 26.55 -26.65 6.08
N ASP A 335 26.97 -26.30 7.30
CA ASP A 335 27.75 -27.18 8.17
C ASP A 335 26.99 -28.45 8.55
N LYS A 336 25.69 -28.33 8.87
CA LYS A 336 24.84 -29.49 9.17
C LYS A 336 24.64 -30.39 7.96
N HIS A 337 24.45 -29.81 6.76
CA HIS A 337 24.30 -30.57 5.53
C HIS A 337 25.61 -31.24 5.11
N SER A 338 26.77 -30.59 5.30
CA SER A 338 28.07 -31.17 5.01
C SER A 338 28.40 -32.33 5.97
N ILE A 339 28.10 -32.20 7.26
CA ILE A 339 28.22 -33.29 8.24
C ILE A 339 27.28 -34.44 7.90
N ARG A 340 26.01 -34.18 7.59
CA ARG A 340 25.05 -35.23 7.22
C ARG A 340 25.47 -35.97 5.94
N ALA A 341 26.01 -35.25 4.96
CA ALA A 341 26.57 -35.85 3.75
C ALA A 341 27.83 -36.68 4.01
N ARG A 342 28.71 -36.24 4.93
CA ARG A 342 29.89 -37.01 5.37
C ARG A 342 29.49 -38.28 6.13
N VAL A 343 28.53 -38.21 7.05
CA VAL A 343 28.02 -39.37 7.80
C VAL A 343 27.33 -40.37 6.88
N ALA A 344 26.51 -39.91 5.92
CA ALA A 344 25.90 -40.79 4.93
C ALA A 344 26.94 -41.50 4.05
N ARG A 345 28.02 -40.82 3.65
CA ARG A 345 29.14 -41.42 2.91
C ARG A 345 29.96 -42.39 3.76
N ALA A 346 30.16 -42.12 5.04
CA ALA A 346 30.87 -43.02 5.94
C ALA A 346 30.08 -44.32 6.20
N MET A 347 28.74 -44.24 6.27
CA MET A 347 27.89 -45.43 6.45
C MET A 347 27.65 -46.23 5.15
N SER A 348 27.97 -45.68 3.98
CA SER A 348 27.88 -46.40 2.70
C SER A 348 29.19 -47.10 2.30
N ILE A 349 30.27 -46.95 3.07
CA ILE A 349 31.48 -47.76 2.88
C ILE A 349 31.17 -49.14 3.46
N PRO A 350 31.21 -50.22 2.67
CA PRO A 350 31.12 -51.56 3.23
C PRO A 350 32.32 -51.75 4.13
N THR A 351 32.10 -51.83 5.44
CA THR A 351 33.07 -52.41 6.37
C THR A 351 33.22 -53.87 6.00
N SER A 352 34.03 -54.16 4.99
CA SER A 352 34.50 -55.53 4.75
C SER A 352 35.35 -55.90 5.96
N PRO A 353 35.02 -56.97 6.71
CA PRO A 353 35.83 -57.44 7.80
C PRO A 353 37.01 -58.21 7.21
N THR A 354 38.01 -57.52 6.68
CA THR A 354 39.34 -58.12 6.49
C THR A 354 39.98 -58.27 7.86
N ARG A 355 39.57 -59.35 8.51
CA ARG A 355 40.31 -60.18 9.46
C ARG A 355 41.78 -59.77 9.57
N VAL A 356 42.10 -58.93 10.54
CA VAL A 356 43.48 -58.76 11.02
C VAL A 356 43.85 -60.08 11.68
N SER A 357 44.51 -60.98 10.94
CA SER A 357 45.07 -62.19 11.53
C SER A 357 46.30 -61.80 12.34
N PHE A 358 46.10 -61.65 13.66
CA PHE A 358 47.16 -61.86 14.62
C PHE A 358 47.61 -63.32 14.51
N HIS A 359 48.69 -63.58 13.77
CA HIS A 359 49.41 -64.84 13.88
C HIS A 359 50.79 -64.58 14.50
N SER A 360 50.83 -64.83 15.81
CA SER A 360 51.89 -65.53 16.53
C SER A 360 53.31 -64.95 16.46
N ILE A 361 53.60 -64.08 17.42
CA ILE A 361 54.92 -64.03 18.08
C ILE A 361 55.11 -65.38 18.77
N LYS A 362 55.97 -66.25 18.23
CA LYS A 362 56.62 -67.31 19.00
C LYS A 362 58.13 -67.29 18.75
N GLN A 363 58.83 -67.30 19.88
CA GLN A 363 60.26 -67.36 20.12
C GLN A 363 61.06 -68.25 19.15
N SER A 364 62.27 -67.79 18.81
CA SER A 364 63.48 -68.61 18.96
C SER A 364 64.70 -67.72 19.14
N THR A 365 65.20 -67.73 20.37
CA THR A 365 66.61 -67.54 20.74
C THR A 365 67.47 -68.70 20.24
N ALA A 366 68.78 -68.43 20.12
CA ALA A 366 69.92 -69.33 19.81
C ALA A 366 70.15 -69.56 18.29
N VAL A 367 71.34 -69.40 17.73
CA VAL A 367 72.73 -69.40 18.24
C VAL A 367 73.55 -68.30 17.55
#